data_AF-A0A1H3NYC5-F1
#
_entry.id   AF-A0A1H3NYC5-F1
#
_cell.length_a   1.000
_cell.length_b   1.000
_cell.length_c   1.000
_cell.angle_alpha   90.00
_cell.angle_beta   90.00
_cell.angle_gamma   90.00
#
_symmetry.space_group_name_H-M   'P 1'
#
loop_
_entity.id
_entity.type
_entity.pdbx_description
1 polymer ?
#
loop_
_entity_poly.entity_id
_entity_poly.type
_entity_poly.pdbx_seq_one_letter_code
_entity_poly.pdbx_strand_id
1 'polypeptide(L)'
;MKRHKSLYPLSHDHHHALVQAKNLRIASFGSDITSLHRIATHFIAYWDTDLQTHFRQEEEILLPVFSQYSLRDCQEIIETLKQHVDIQQAVSQLRKNIEQETALAGESQKLSALLSMHIRYEEQHLFPAIQEIVPEEALWEINRHFTEK
;
A
#
# COMPACT_ATOMS: atom_id res chain seq x y z
N MET A 1 1.86 11.06 -18.18
CA MET A 1 2.27 9.84 -18.92
C MET A 1 1.23 8.76 -18.67
N LYS A 2 0.85 7.96 -19.67
CA LYS A 2 -0.03 6.79 -19.42
C LYS A 2 0.78 5.73 -18.66
N ARG A 3 0.18 5.06 -17.69
CA ARG A 3 0.86 3.97 -16.97
C ARG A 3 1.15 2.80 -17.92
N HIS A 4 2.35 2.26 -17.79
CA HIS A 4 2.86 1.10 -18.50
C HIS A 4 2.14 -0.15 -18.02
N LYS A 5 1.79 -1.04 -18.95
CA LYS A 5 0.93 -2.20 -18.68
C LYS A 5 1.53 -3.15 -17.63
N SER A 6 2.86 -3.21 -17.54
CA SER A 6 3.54 -4.06 -16.56
C SER A 6 3.22 -3.72 -15.11
N LEU A 7 2.85 -2.46 -14.84
CA LEU A 7 2.53 -1.95 -13.50
C LEU A 7 1.02 -1.98 -13.20
N TYR A 8 0.19 -2.42 -14.15
CA TYR A 8 -1.25 -2.51 -13.95
C TYR A 8 -1.67 -3.46 -12.81
N PRO A 9 -1.01 -4.60 -12.57
CA PRO A 9 -1.34 -5.44 -11.42
C PRO A 9 -1.25 -4.67 -10.10
N LEU A 10 -0.15 -3.96 -9.85
CA LEU A 10 0.03 -3.17 -8.62
C LEU A 10 -1.00 -2.03 -8.53
N SER A 11 -1.23 -1.29 -9.62
CA SER A 11 -2.29 -0.28 -9.66
C SER A 11 -3.70 -0.85 -9.49
N HIS A 12 -3.92 -2.13 -9.81
CA HIS A 12 -5.20 -2.79 -9.56
C HIS A 12 -5.38 -3.06 -8.06
N ASP A 13 -4.34 -3.55 -7.39
CA ASP A 13 -4.34 -3.77 -5.95
C ASP A 13 -4.59 -2.46 -5.18
N HIS A 14 -4.06 -1.33 -5.68
CA HIS A 14 -4.34 0.01 -5.14
C HIS A 14 -5.84 0.35 -5.09
N HIS A 15 -6.62 -0.10 -6.07
CA HIS A 15 -8.05 0.15 -6.06
C HIS A 15 -8.72 -0.51 -4.85
N HIS A 16 -8.39 -1.78 -4.59
CA HIS A 16 -8.93 -2.52 -3.44
C HIS A 16 -8.46 -1.90 -2.13
N ALA A 17 -7.18 -1.55 -2.02
CA ALA A 17 -6.61 -0.90 -0.84
C ALA A 17 -7.31 0.44 -0.54
N LEU A 18 -7.60 1.26 -1.55
CA LEU A 18 -8.34 2.53 -1.40
C LEU A 18 -9.79 2.31 -0.96
N VAL A 19 -10.45 1.25 -1.43
CA VAL A 19 -11.80 0.89 -0.96
C VAL A 19 -11.78 0.53 0.52
N GLN A 20 -10.81 -0.28 0.96
CA GLN A 20 -10.64 -0.64 2.37
C GLN A 20 -10.32 0.57 3.25
N ALA A 21 -9.40 1.43 2.81
CA ALA A 21 -9.08 2.69 3.48
C ALA A 21 -10.30 3.61 3.61
N LYS A 22 -11.11 3.74 2.56
CA LYS A 22 -12.33 4.54 2.56
C LYS A 22 -13.36 3.98 3.55
N ASN A 23 -13.55 2.66 3.58
CA ASN A 23 -14.48 2.01 4.50
C ASN A 23 -14.08 2.25 5.97
N LEU A 24 -12.79 2.07 6.31
CA LEU A 24 -12.25 2.41 7.63
C LEU A 24 -12.55 3.85 8.02
N ARG A 25 -12.28 4.80 7.11
CA ARG A 25 -12.50 6.22 7.35
C ARG A 25 -13.98 6.52 7.61
N ILE A 26 -14.88 6.02 6.77
CA ILE A 26 -16.32 6.28 6.94
C ILE A 26 -16.80 5.72 8.27
N ALA A 27 -16.44 4.48 8.61
CA ALA A 27 -16.83 3.85 9.86
C ALA A 27 -16.31 4.61 11.09
N SER A 28 -15.10 5.20 11.00
CA SER A 28 -14.47 5.93 12.10
C SER A 28 -15.17 7.24 12.49
N PHE A 29 -16.02 7.78 11.61
CA PHE A 29 -16.85 8.97 11.90
C PHE A 29 -18.29 8.60 12.31
N GLY A 30 -18.66 7.32 12.23
CA GLY A 30 -19.97 6.85 12.64
C GLY A 30 -20.10 6.74 14.16
N SER A 31 -21.33 6.71 14.65
CA SER A 31 -21.65 6.45 16.06
C SER A 31 -21.75 4.95 16.40
N ASP A 32 -21.81 4.08 15.39
CA ASP A 32 -21.91 2.62 15.57
C ASP A 32 -20.53 2.00 15.74
N ILE A 33 -20.16 1.77 17.00
CA ILE A 33 -18.89 1.17 17.40
C ILE A 33 -18.75 -0.29 16.96
N THR A 34 -19.87 -1.03 16.86
CA THR A 34 -19.87 -2.43 16.41
C THR A 34 -19.56 -2.51 14.93
N SER A 35 -20.11 -1.60 14.13
CA SER A 35 -19.75 -1.49 12.71
C SER A 35 -18.28 -1.13 12.53
N LEU A 36 -17.74 -0.19 13.31
CA LEU A 36 -16.32 0.15 13.27
C LEU A 36 -15.42 -1.06 13.60
N HIS A 37 -15.74 -1.81 14.65
CA HIS A 37 -15.00 -3.04 15.00
C HIS A 37 -15.00 -4.06 13.86
N ARG A 38 -16.16 -4.30 13.25
CA ARG A 38 -16.28 -5.22 12.12
C ARG A 38 -15.44 -4.77 10.93
N ILE A 39 -15.51 -3.49 10.55
CA ILE A 39 -14.73 -2.95 9.44
C ILE A 39 -13.22 -2.99 9.72
N ALA A 40 -12.80 -2.66 10.94
CA ALA A 40 -11.40 -2.75 11.34
C ALA A 40 -10.87 -4.19 11.31
N THR A 41 -11.69 -5.15 11.77
CA THR A 41 -11.37 -6.59 11.71
C THR A 41 -11.24 -7.06 10.26
N HIS A 42 -12.15 -6.66 9.39
CA HIS A 42 -12.07 -6.96 7.95
C HIS A 42 -10.80 -6.36 7.31
N PHE A 43 -10.44 -5.13 7.67
CA PHE A 43 -9.21 -4.52 7.18
C PHE A 43 -7.97 -5.32 7.62
N ILE A 44 -7.92 -5.78 8.87
CA ILE A 44 -6.80 -6.59 9.36
C ILE A 44 -6.68 -7.90 8.59
N ALA A 45 -7.80 -8.56 8.30
CA ALA A 45 -7.80 -9.77 7.49
C ALA A 45 -7.30 -9.51 6.05
N TYR A 46 -7.74 -8.40 5.43
CA TYR A 46 -7.23 -7.94 4.13
C TYR A 46 -5.73 -7.64 4.16
N TRP A 47 -5.25 -7.04 5.26
CA TRP A 47 -3.83 -6.78 5.45
C TRP A 47 -3.01 -8.08 5.44
N ASP A 48 -3.45 -9.09 6.20
CA ASP A 48 -2.74 -10.37 6.34
C ASP A 48 -2.71 -11.20 5.05
N THR A 49 -3.67 -10.99 4.15
CA THR A 49 -3.85 -11.81 2.94
C THR A 49 -3.34 -11.12 1.69
N ASP A 50 -3.74 -9.86 1.49
CA ASP A 50 -3.52 -9.14 0.23
C ASP A 50 -2.48 -8.03 0.38
N LEU A 51 -2.69 -7.07 1.29
CA LEU A 51 -1.89 -5.84 1.31
C LEU A 51 -0.41 -6.08 1.69
N GLN A 52 -0.12 -7.02 2.60
CA GLN A 52 1.27 -7.42 2.86
C GLN A 52 1.93 -8.07 1.64
N THR A 53 1.17 -8.82 0.84
CA THR A 53 1.70 -9.44 -0.37
C THR A 53 2.00 -8.39 -1.42
N HIS A 54 1.14 -7.38 -1.55
CA HIS A 54 1.38 -6.23 -2.41
C HIS A 54 2.68 -5.49 -2.04
N PHE A 55 2.90 -5.14 -0.77
CA PHE A 55 4.16 -4.51 -0.34
C PHE A 55 5.38 -5.39 -0.61
N ARG A 56 5.29 -6.71 -0.39
CA ARG A 56 6.39 -7.62 -0.75
C ARG A 56 6.67 -7.64 -2.24
N GLN A 57 5.64 -7.57 -3.09
CA GLN A 57 5.84 -7.49 -4.53
C GLN A 57 6.60 -6.21 -4.91
N GLU A 58 6.36 -5.11 -4.21
CA GLU A 58 7.13 -3.89 -4.42
C GLU A 58 8.57 -4.02 -3.90
N GLU A 59 8.73 -4.43 -2.64
CA GLU A 59 10.02 -4.50 -1.96
C GLU A 59 10.97 -5.56 -2.53
N GLU A 60 10.45 -6.71 -2.96
CA GLU A 60 11.25 -7.86 -3.40
C GLU A 60 11.43 -7.92 -4.92
N ILE A 61 10.62 -7.21 -5.70
CA ILE A 61 10.64 -7.28 -7.17
C ILE A 61 10.79 -5.88 -7.78
N LEU A 62 9.84 -4.98 -7.54
CA LEU A 62 9.79 -3.69 -8.23
C LEU A 62 10.96 -2.77 -7.85
N LEU A 63 11.13 -2.51 -6.54
CA LEU A 63 12.15 -1.59 -6.02
C LEU A 63 13.57 -2.11 -6.30
N PRO A 64 13.87 -3.42 -6.20
CA PRO A 64 15.16 -3.96 -6.60
C PRO A 64 15.48 -3.73 -8.08
N VAL A 65 14.53 -3.97 -8.99
CA VAL A 65 14.75 -3.70 -10.42
C VAL A 65 14.97 -2.21 -10.65
N PHE A 66 14.14 -1.35 -10.05
CA PHE A 66 14.32 0.10 -10.15
C PHE A 66 15.70 0.56 -9.65
N SER A 67 16.18 -0.01 -8.55
CA SER A 67 17.50 0.32 -7.97
C SER A 67 18.69 0.01 -8.89
N GLN A 68 18.52 -0.92 -9.84
CA GLN A 68 19.57 -1.24 -10.82
C GLN A 68 19.77 -0.13 -11.85
N TYR A 69 18.74 0.69 -12.08
CA TYR A 69 18.73 1.77 -13.07
C TYR A 69 18.79 3.17 -12.43
N SER A 70 18.56 3.29 -11.13
CA SER A 70 18.59 4.56 -10.40
C SER A 70 19.98 4.92 -9.87
N LEU A 71 20.14 6.17 -9.42
CA LEU A 71 21.32 6.58 -8.63
C LEU A 71 21.35 5.87 -7.27
N ARG A 72 22.53 5.85 -6.63
CA ARG A 72 22.62 5.52 -5.20
C ARG A 72 21.76 6.50 -4.40
N ASP A 73 21.10 6.00 -3.36
CA ASP A 73 20.21 6.76 -2.47
C ASP A 73 18.98 7.37 -3.16
N CYS A 74 18.37 6.60 -4.06
CA CYS A 74 17.10 6.95 -4.72
C CYS A 74 16.01 7.27 -3.67
N GLN A 75 15.57 8.54 -3.66
CA GLN A 75 14.63 9.05 -2.66
C GLN A 75 13.28 8.33 -2.73
N GLU A 76 12.87 7.92 -3.93
CA GLU A 76 11.63 7.22 -4.17
C GLU A 76 11.58 5.85 -3.48
N ILE A 77 12.68 5.10 -3.52
CA ILE A 77 12.80 3.83 -2.80
C ILE A 77 12.76 4.08 -1.29
N ILE A 78 13.54 5.05 -0.81
CA ILE A 78 13.64 5.37 0.62
C ILE A 78 12.27 5.79 1.18
N GLU A 79 11.54 6.64 0.45
CA GLU A 79 10.24 7.14 0.87
C GLU A 79 9.18 6.04 0.86
N THR A 80 9.17 5.18 -0.17
CA THR A 80 8.25 4.03 -0.25
C THR A 80 8.42 3.11 0.96
N LEU A 81 9.67 2.72 1.26
CA LEU A 81 9.97 1.84 2.41
C LEU A 81 9.61 2.48 3.76
N LYS A 82 9.82 3.80 3.93
CA LYS A 82 9.37 4.51 5.14
C LYS A 82 7.86 4.45 5.30
N GLN A 83 7.12 4.71 4.22
CA GLN A 83 5.66 4.67 4.25
C GLN A 83 5.13 3.26 4.55
N HIS A 84 5.77 2.21 4.03
CA HIS A 84 5.42 0.82 4.37
C HIS A 84 5.57 0.55 5.86
N VAL A 85 6.69 0.97 6.46
CA VAL A 85 6.93 0.84 7.90
C VAL A 85 5.87 1.60 8.71
N ASP A 86 5.54 2.83 8.33
CA ASP A 86 4.52 3.64 9.02
C ASP A 86 3.14 2.98 8.95
N ILE A 87 2.77 2.41 7.80
CA ILE A 87 1.51 1.68 7.62
C ILE A 87 1.52 0.40 8.47
N GLN A 88 2.60 -0.38 8.46
CA GLN A 88 2.72 -1.60 9.26
C GLN A 88 2.59 -1.31 10.77
N GLN A 89 3.19 -0.21 11.24
CA GLN A 89 3.04 0.25 12.62
C GLN A 89 1.59 0.64 12.93
N ALA A 90 0.93 1.38 12.03
CA ALA A 90 -0.47 1.76 12.20
C ALA A 90 -1.41 0.54 12.22
N VAL A 91 -1.16 -0.49 11.40
CA VAL A 91 -1.90 -1.76 11.47
C VAL A 91 -1.70 -2.48 12.80
N SER A 92 -0.45 -2.51 13.29
CA SER A 92 -0.15 -3.11 14.59
C SER A 92 -0.88 -2.39 15.73
N GLN A 93 -0.95 -1.06 15.67
CA GLN A 93 -1.69 -0.26 16.65
C GLN A 93 -3.21 -0.46 16.52
N LEU A 94 -3.74 -0.61 15.30
CA LEU A 94 -5.14 -0.94 15.07
C LEU A 94 -5.51 -2.29 15.71
N ARG A 95 -4.70 -3.34 15.52
CA ARG A 95 -4.91 -4.67 16.14
C ARG A 95 -5.01 -4.58 17.65
N LYS A 96 -4.04 -3.93 18.28
CA LYS A 96 -3.99 -3.74 19.73
C LYS A 96 -5.24 -3.02 20.25
N ASN A 97 -5.71 -2.01 19.52
CA ASN A 97 -6.85 -1.19 19.92
C ASN A 97 -8.21 -1.87 19.69
N ILE A 98 -8.30 -2.86 18.81
CA ILE A 98 -9.47 -3.75 18.74
C ILE A 98 -9.54 -4.60 20.02
N GLU A 99 -8.43 -5.20 20.45
CA GLU A 99 -8.41 -6.05 21.65
C GLU A 99 -8.69 -5.28 22.94
N GLN A 100 -8.27 -4.02 22.99
CA GLN A 100 -8.41 -3.14 24.16
C GLN A 100 -9.68 -2.29 24.14
N GLU A 101 -10.44 -2.31 23.04
CA GLU A 101 -11.63 -1.47 22.80
C GLU A 101 -11.38 0.04 23.00
N THR A 102 -10.15 0.50 22.77
CA THR A 102 -9.74 1.90 22.97
C THR A 102 -9.27 2.58 21.69
N ALA A 103 -9.57 3.86 21.52
CA ALA A 103 -9.00 4.72 20.45
C ALA A 103 -9.15 4.21 19.00
N LEU A 104 -10.06 3.25 18.74
CA LEU A 104 -10.20 2.57 17.45
C LEU A 104 -10.53 3.53 16.30
N ALA A 105 -11.36 4.56 16.56
CA ALA A 105 -11.71 5.56 15.56
C ALA A 105 -10.49 6.38 15.10
N GLY A 106 -9.67 6.83 16.05
CA GLY A 106 -8.47 7.62 15.76
C GLY A 106 -7.45 6.84 14.93
N GLU A 107 -7.19 5.58 15.30
CA GLU A 107 -6.27 4.72 14.52
C GLU A 107 -6.81 4.40 13.13
N SER A 108 -8.12 4.17 13.00
CA SER A 108 -8.75 3.91 11.71
C SER A 108 -8.60 5.11 10.76
N GLN A 109 -8.73 6.34 11.28
CA GLN A 109 -8.50 7.57 10.52
C GLN A 109 -7.04 7.71 10.09
N LYS A 110 -6.11 7.50 11.03
CA LYS A 110 -4.67 7.57 10.79
C LYS A 110 -4.25 6.58 9.70
N LEU A 111 -4.61 5.32 9.85
CA LEU A 111 -4.27 4.26 8.89
C LEU A 111 -4.87 4.52 7.51
N SER A 112 -6.13 4.95 7.44
CA SER A 112 -6.77 5.32 6.17
C SER A 112 -6.03 6.46 5.46
N ALA A 113 -5.59 7.48 6.21
CA ALA A 113 -4.84 8.60 5.67
C ALA A 113 -3.46 8.18 5.16
N LEU A 114 -2.72 7.38 5.93
CA LEU A 114 -1.40 6.85 5.55
C LEU A 114 -1.50 6.03 4.26
N LEU A 115 -2.43 5.08 4.19
CA LEU A 115 -2.57 4.22 3.01
C LEU A 115 -3.00 5.02 1.76
N SER A 116 -3.89 6.01 1.92
CA SER A 116 -4.30 6.88 0.80
C SER A 116 -3.17 7.80 0.32
N MET A 117 -2.30 8.24 1.23
CA MET A 117 -1.13 9.06 0.92
C MET A 117 -0.08 8.24 0.18
N HIS A 118 0.18 7.03 0.66
CA HIS A 118 1.12 6.09 0.08
C HIS A 118 0.74 5.69 -1.35
N ILE A 119 -0.50 5.23 -1.57
CA ILE A 119 -0.97 4.87 -2.91
C ILE A 119 -0.88 6.07 -3.88
N ARG A 120 -1.20 7.28 -3.39
CA ARG A 120 -1.05 8.50 -4.20
C ARG A 120 0.40 8.77 -4.53
N TYR A 121 1.31 8.59 -3.57
CA TYR A 121 2.73 8.77 -3.77
C TYR A 121 3.23 7.85 -4.88
N GLU A 122 2.89 6.57 -4.83
CA GLU A 122 3.35 5.61 -5.83
C GLU A 122 2.79 5.89 -7.21
N GLU A 123 1.48 6.14 -7.28
CA GLU A 123 0.80 6.45 -8.54
C GLU A 123 1.33 7.71 -9.22
N GLN A 124 1.72 8.71 -8.44
CA GLN A 124 2.10 10.04 -8.95
C GLN A 124 3.60 10.28 -9.02
N HIS A 125 4.42 9.53 -8.28
CA HIS A 125 5.86 9.77 -8.15
C HIS A 125 6.68 8.52 -8.45
N LEU A 126 6.51 7.44 -7.66
CA LEU A 126 7.32 6.22 -7.81
C LEU A 126 7.19 5.61 -9.21
N PHE A 127 5.96 5.31 -9.64
CA PHE A 127 5.75 4.63 -10.91
C PHE A 127 6.09 5.51 -12.13
N PRO A 128 5.82 6.83 -12.15
CA PRO A 128 6.39 7.70 -13.17
C PRO A 128 7.91 7.67 -13.23
N ALA A 129 8.60 7.75 -12.09
CA ALA A 129 10.07 7.70 -12.04
C ALA A 129 10.63 6.37 -12.56
N ILE A 130 10.00 5.25 -12.19
CA ILE A 130 10.34 3.91 -12.70
C ILE A 130 10.23 3.86 -14.22
N GLN A 131 9.12 4.34 -14.79
CA GLN A 131 8.91 4.30 -16.24
C GLN A 131 9.81 5.24 -17.03
N GLU A 132 10.40 6.25 -16.38
CA GLU A 132 11.31 7.18 -17.04
C GLU A 132 12.70 6.56 -17.24
N ILE A 133 13.15 5.70 -16.32
CA ILE A 133 14.54 5.22 -16.33
C ILE A 133 14.69 3.71 -16.53
N VAL A 134 13.67 2.91 -16.20
CA VAL A 134 13.74 1.45 -16.37
C VAL A 134 13.36 1.09 -17.81
N PRO A 135 14.22 0.37 -18.55
CA PRO A 135 13.93 -0.09 -19.91
C PRO A 135 12.64 -0.90 -19.98
N GLU A 136 11.93 -0.82 -21.11
CA GLU A 136 10.65 -1.50 -21.31
C GLU A 136 10.76 -3.02 -21.13
N GLU A 137 11.86 -3.63 -21.56
CA GLU A 137 12.11 -5.06 -21.43
C GLU A 137 12.17 -5.48 -19.95
N ALA A 138 12.88 -4.71 -19.12
CA ALA A 138 12.96 -4.95 -17.67
C ALA A 138 11.62 -4.72 -16.98
N LEU A 139 10.82 -3.75 -17.43
CA LEU A 139 9.45 -3.55 -16.95
C LEU A 139 8.56 -4.77 -17.25
N TRP A 140 8.69 -5.38 -18.42
CA TRP A 140 7.94 -6.60 -18.73
C TRP A 140 8.39 -7.80 -17.91
N GLU A 141 9.68 -7.93 -17.60
CA GLU A 141 10.19 -8.97 -16.71
C GLU A 141 9.57 -8.88 -15.30
N ILE A 142 9.48 -7.67 -14.74
CA ILE A 142 8.78 -7.42 -13.46
C ILE A 142 7.34 -7.98 -13.51
N ASN A 143 6.61 -7.75 -14.61
CA ASN A 143 5.22 -8.17 -14.72
C ASN A 143 5.05 -9.70 -14.68
N ARG A 144 6.01 -10.46 -15.20
CA ARG A 144 5.94 -11.93 -15.18
C ARG A 144 5.95 -12.45 -13.74
N HIS A 145 6.77 -11.84 -12.88
CA HIS A 145 6.81 -12.20 -11.45
C HIS A 145 5.51 -11.91 -10.70
N PHE A 146 4.67 -10.98 -11.19
CA PHE A 146 3.36 -10.70 -10.59
C PHE A 146 2.25 -11.68 -11.04
N THR A 147 2.43 -12.37 -12.17
CA THR A 147 1.40 -13.20 -12.79
C THR A 147 1.60 -14.70 -12.55
N GLU A 148 2.76 -15.12 -12.03
CA GLU A 148 3.09 -16.53 -11.72
C GLU A 148 2.59 -17.02 -10.33
N LYS A 149 1.50 -16.44 -9.80
CA LYS A 149 0.85 -16.94 -8.57
C LYS A 149 -0.04 -18.15 -8.80
#